data_AF-A0AA36A203-F1
#
_entry.id   AF-A0AA36A203-F1
#
_cell.length_a   1.000
_cell.length_b   1.000
_cell.length_c   1.000
_cell.angle_alpha   90.00
_cell.angle_beta   90.00
_cell.angle_gamma   90.00
#
_symmetry.space_group_name_H-M   'P 1'
#
loop_
_entity.id
_entity.type
_entity.pdbx_description
1 polymer ?
#
loop_
_entity_poly.entity_id
_entity_poly.type
_entity_poly.pdbx_seq_one_letter_code
_entity_poly.pdbx_strand_id
1 'polypeptide(L)'
;MVNAGDTRSQVLQESLHQLGVEKLSKDDVQKIQWEVLELKIGTWIHFMRIAVKLLFAAEKKVCDQMFEGIESLKDQCFAEVTKGSVAMLLSFGDAIAKSKRSPEKLFVLLDMYEIMRELHSEIELLFSGKACKEIREAAVGLTKRLAQTAKETFGDFEEAVEKDATRTAVADGTVHPLTSYVINYVKFLFDYQSTLKQLFQEFEKGDESNSQLASVTMRIMQALQTNLDGKSKQYKDPALTNLFLMNNIHYMVRSVRRSEAKDLLGDDWVQRHRRIVQQHANQYKRIAWAKILQCLSIQGSTSSGGGDGGNSSGASRALIKDRLKIFNLQFEELHQRQSQWTVPDSELRESLRLAVAEVLLPAYRSFIKRFGALVENGKNPHKYIRSKLKLMSKARVSLPQYVNQSAMAQPLSYSSFNLPESSMETNSKDSQEPKKDQHKETARDIDPLKKVSDDILPHILNLYGSCALPRDFEIYAPDASFEDPLMCAHGVKQIKSAFYSLSKVFSESRIVEYNIKENILPHGRREIVIDNKQYYKFMGKDIDMISLIKLYVEDGKVIRHEDWWNKKPLWNRDTSNVPLVGRIIEMARRGSMLATHAMMKFGKDPTS
;
A
#
# COMPACT_ATOMS: atom_id res chain seq x y z
N MET A 1 -38.45 -26.59 29.79
CA MET A 1 -37.99 -25.45 28.98
C MET A 1 -36.50 -25.16 29.13
N VAL A 2 -35.93 -25.19 30.35
CA VAL A 2 -34.48 -24.97 30.61
C VAL A 2 -33.57 -25.80 29.67
N ASN A 3 -33.86 -27.09 29.49
CA ASN A 3 -33.02 -28.00 28.70
C ASN A 3 -32.92 -27.70 27.18
N ALA A 4 -33.94 -27.08 26.58
CA ALA A 4 -33.97 -26.82 25.13
C ALA A 4 -33.20 -25.54 24.75
N GLY A 5 -33.28 -24.50 25.59
CA GLY A 5 -32.52 -23.26 25.41
C GLY A 5 -31.01 -23.50 25.55
N ASP A 6 -30.62 -24.28 26.56
CA ASP A 6 -29.21 -24.64 26.80
C ASP A 6 -28.62 -25.43 25.62
N THR A 7 -29.38 -26.41 25.10
CA THR A 7 -28.95 -27.21 23.94
C THR A 7 -28.77 -26.33 22.69
N ARG A 8 -29.70 -25.43 22.39
CA ARG A 8 -29.59 -24.54 21.22
C ARG A 8 -28.47 -23.52 21.37
N SER A 9 -28.27 -22.98 22.58
CA SER A 9 -27.16 -22.08 22.89
C SER A 9 -25.81 -22.76 22.64
N GLN A 10 -25.68 -24.01 23.09
CA GLN A 10 -24.47 -24.80 22.87
C GLN A 10 -24.21 -25.06 21.39
N VAL A 11 -25.22 -25.51 20.63
CA VAL A 11 -25.09 -25.76 19.18
C VAL A 11 -24.70 -24.49 18.42
N LEU A 12 -25.27 -23.34 18.80
CA LEU A 12 -24.94 -22.05 18.19
C LEU A 12 -23.48 -21.64 18.47
N GLN A 13 -23.00 -21.85 19.70
CA GLN A 13 -21.61 -21.59 20.06
C GLN A 13 -20.64 -22.56 19.36
N GLU A 14 -20.98 -23.84 19.29
CA GLU A 14 -20.20 -24.84 18.56
C GLU A 14 -20.13 -24.53 17.06
N SER A 15 -21.23 -24.04 16.48
CA SER A 15 -21.25 -23.60 15.07
C SER A 15 -20.30 -22.42 14.84
N LEU A 16 -20.27 -21.43 15.74
CA LEU A 16 -19.32 -20.31 15.65
C LEU A 16 -17.87 -20.78 15.84
N HIS A 17 -17.63 -21.72 16.75
CA HIS A 17 -16.31 -22.30 16.95
C HIS A 17 -15.83 -23.08 15.72
N GLN A 18 -16.70 -23.86 15.07
CA GLN A 18 -16.40 -24.59 13.83
C GLN A 18 -16.12 -23.64 12.65
N LEU A 19 -16.77 -22.48 12.63
CA LEU A 19 -16.46 -21.44 11.67
C LEU A 19 -15.08 -20.83 11.93
N GLY A 20 -14.58 -20.84 13.16
CA GLY A 20 -13.24 -20.34 13.52
C GLY A 20 -13.28 -19.08 14.39
N VAL A 21 -14.42 -18.78 15.00
CA VAL A 21 -14.55 -17.74 16.02
C VAL A 21 -14.04 -18.29 17.35
N GLU A 22 -12.85 -17.86 17.74
CA GLU A 22 -12.22 -18.23 19.01
C GLU A 22 -12.43 -17.13 20.06
N LYS A 23 -12.67 -17.54 21.31
CA LYS A 23 -12.63 -16.62 22.44
C LYS A 23 -11.16 -16.32 22.78
N LEU A 24 -10.67 -15.17 22.34
CA LEU A 24 -9.30 -14.72 22.63
C LEU A 24 -9.30 -13.67 23.74
N SER A 25 -8.31 -13.74 24.63
CA SER A 25 -7.99 -12.65 25.55
C SER A 25 -7.05 -11.63 24.90
N LYS A 26 -6.90 -10.46 25.52
CA LYS A 26 -5.90 -9.46 25.12
C LYS A 26 -4.48 -10.06 25.05
N ASP A 27 -4.14 -10.90 26.03
CA ASP A 27 -2.80 -11.48 26.15
C ASP A 27 -2.55 -12.55 25.08
N ASP A 28 -3.61 -13.25 24.65
CA ASP A 28 -3.53 -14.19 23.54
C ASP A 28 -3.29 -13.46 22.22
N VAL A 29 -4.05 -12.38 21.97
CA VAL A 29 -3.88 -11.53 20.79
C VAL A 29 -2.47 -10.96 20.67
N GLN A 30 -1.85 -10.59 21.79
CA GLN A 30 -0.48 -10.06 21.80
C GLN A 30 0.59 -11.09 21.44
N LYS A 31 0.33 -12.39 21.64
CA LYS A 31 1.26 -13.47 21.32
C LYS A 31 1.16 -13.92 19.86
N ILE A 32 0.07 -13.57 19.17
CA ILE A 32 -0.17 -13.95 17.78
C ILE A 32 0.65 -13.03 16.87
N GLN A 33 1.33 -13.62 15.88
CA GLN A 33 2.05 -12.88 14.84
C GLN A 33 1.08 -12.06 13.99
N TRP A 34 1.53 -10.88 13.54
CA TRP A 34 0.67 -9.91 12.87
C TRP A 34 -0.05 -10.48 11.66
N GLU A 35 0.65 -11.24 10.81
CA GLU A 35 0.10 -11.80 9.58
C GLU A 35 -1.02 -12.79 9.86
N VAL A 36 -0.90 -13.56 10.95
CA VAL A 36 -1.96 -14.49 11.40
C VAL A 36 -3.12 -13.73 12.01
N LEU A 37 -2.82 -12.66 12.75
CA LEU A 37 -3.83 -11.83 13.40
C LEU A 37 -4.70 -11.10 12.37
N GLU A 38 -4.08 -10.52 11.34
CA GLU A 38 -4.76 -9.83 10.23
C GLU A 38 -5.75 -10.78 9.52
N LEU A 39 -5.33 -12.02 9.24
CA LEU A 39 -6.21 -13.04 8.67
C LEU A 39 -7.36 -13.43 9.60
N LYS A 40 -7.10 -13.57 10.90
CA LYS A 40 -8.14 -13.84 11.91
C LYS A 40 -9.14 -12.68 12.00
N ILE A 41 -8.69 -11.42 11.88
CA ILE A 41 -9.58 -10.25 11.86
C ILE A 41 -10.44 -10.26 10.59
N GLY A 42 -9.85 -10.49 9.41
CA GLY A 42 -10.60 -10.62 8.16
C GLY A 42 -11.67 -11.71 8.24
N THR A 43 -11.31 -12.84 8.83
CA THR A 43 -12.22 -13.97 9.10
C THR A 43 -13.35 -13.58 10.06
N TRP A 44 -13.01 -12.88 11.16
CA TRP A 44 -13.99 -12.37 12.12
C TRP A 44 -15.00 -11.41 11.48
N ILE A 45 -14.58 -10.53 10.56
CA ILE A 45 -15.48 -9.62 9.82
C ILE A 45 -16.54 -10.42 9.05
N HIS A 46 -16.13 -11.49 8.35
CA HIS A 46 -17.05 -12.33 7.58
C HIS A 46 -18.03 -13.08 8.49
N PHE A 47 -17.53 -13.63 9.61
CA PHE A 47 -18.39 -14.35 10.55
C PHE A 47 -19.32 -13.44 11.34
N MET A 48 -18.93 -12.20 11.62
CA MET A 48 -19.84 -11.24 12.22
C MET A 48 -21.05 -10.98 11.30
N ARG A 49 -20.83 -10.85 9.98
CA ARG A 49 -21.93 -10.76 8.99
C ARG A 49 -22.82 -12.00 9.02
N ILE A 50 -22.23 -13.19 8.93
CA ILE A 50 -22.96 -14.47 8.89
C ILE A 50 -23.76 -14.66 10.19
N ALA A 51 -23.16 -14.40 11.34
CA ALA A 51 -23.80 -14.57 12.64
C ALA A 51 -25.03 -13.68 12.77
N VAL A 52 -24.90 -12.38 12.44
CA VAL A 52 -26.02 -11.43 12.56
C VAL A 52 -27.09 -11.68 11.49
N LYS A 53 -26.70 -11.74 10.21
CA LYS A 53 -27.69 -11.78 9.11
C LYS A 53 -28.32 -13.17 8.91
N LEU A 54 -27.66 -14.25 9.33
CA LEU A 54 -28.15 -15.61 9.13
C LEU A 54 -28.46 -16.33 10.44
N LEU A 55 -27.47 -16.52 11.30
CA LEU A 55 -27.63 -17.40 12.48
C LEU A 55 -28.62 -16.83 13.49
N PHE A 56 -28.43 -15.59 13.92
CA PHE A 56 -29.31 -14.94 14.89
C PHE A 56 -30.69 -14.63 14.28
N ALA A 57 -30.75 -14.28 13.00
CA ALA A 57 -32.02 -14.12 12.30
C ALA A 57 -32.83 -15.43 12.19
N ALA A 58 -32.16 -16.56 11.95
CA ALA A 58 -32.81 -17.87 11.94
C ALA A 58 -33.27 -18.28 13.34
N GLU A 59 -32.44 -18.05 14.36
CA GLU A 59 -32.78 -18.34 15.74
C GLU A 59 -33.98 -17.51 16.22
N LYS A 60 -34.03 -16.21 15.86
CA LYS A 60 -35.17 -15.34 16.17
C LYS A 60 -36.47 -15.88 15.59
N LYS A 61 -36.45 -16.34 14.33
CA LYS A 61 -37.62 -16.98 13.69
C LYS A 61 -38.07 -18.24 14.44
N VAL A 62 -37.14 -19.07 14.91
CA VAL A 62 -37.47 -20.27 15.68
C VAL A 62 -38.09 -19.89 17.03
N CYS A 63 -37.52 -18.92 17.75
CA CYS A 63 -38.11 -18.42 19.00
C CYS A 63 -39.51 -17.83 18.78
N ASP A 64 -39.71 -17.08 17.69
CA ASP A 64 -41.00 -16.45 17.38
C ASP A 64 -42.08 -17.50 17.05
N GLN A 65 -41.71 -18.60 16.39
CA GLN A 65 -42.60 -19.74 16.10
C GLN A 65 -42.91 -20.58 17.34
N MET A 66 -41.93 -20.82 18.22
CA MET A 66 -42.13 -21.68 19.40
C MET A 66 -43.00 -21.03 20.48
N PHE A 67 -42.98 -19.70 20.60
CA PHE A 67 -43.66 -18.96 21.66
C PHE A 67 -44.72 -18.01 21.12
N GLU A 68 -45.36 -18.37 20.00
CA GLU A 68 -46.43 -17.59 19.38
C GLU A 68 -47.50 -17.18 20.43
N GLY A 69 -47.80 -15.88 20.51
CA GLY A 69 -48.74 -15.31 21.49
C GLY A 69 -48.16 -14.84 22.84
N ILE A 70 -46.88 -15.08 23.15
CA ILE A 70 -46.25 -14.64 24.42
C ILE A 70 -44.95 -13.85 24.16
N GLU A 71 -45.07 -12.55 23.87
CA GLU A 71 -43.93 -11.69 23.51
C GLU A 71 -42.79 -11.67 24.54
N SER A 72 -43.10 -11.64 25.84
CA SER A 72 -42.08 -11.59 26.89
C SER A 72 -41.18 -12.83 26.93
N LEU A 73 -41.75 -14.02 26.67
CA LEU A 73 -41.00 -15.28 26.66
C LEU A 73 -40.20 -15.47 25.36
N LYS A 74 -40.70 -14.96 24.22
CA LYS A 74 -39.97 -14.96 22.93
C LYS A 74 -38.61 -14.29 23.07
N ASP A 75 -38.62 -13.05 23.58
CA ASP A 75 -37.41 -12.24 23.70
C ASP A 75 -36.46 -12.76 24.78
N GLN A 76 -37.00 -13.28 25.88
CA GLN A 76 -36.19 -13.85 26.95
C GLN A 76 -35.50 -15.15 26.50
N CYS A 77 -36.22 -16.05 25.82
CA CYS A 77 -35.62 -17.27 25.25
C CYS A 77 -34.54 -16.94 24.21
N PHE A 78 -34.83 -16.00 23.30
CA PHE A 78 -33.87 -15.59 22.28
C PHE A 78 -32.61 -14.97 22.88
N ALA A 79 -32.77 -14.11 23.90
CA ALA A 79 -31.65 -13.52 24.63
C ALA A 79 -30.75 -14.61 25.25
N GLU A 80 -31.33 -15.56 25.99
CA GLU A 80 -30.57 -16.64 26.65
C GLU A 80 -29.83 -17.53 25.64
N VAL A 81 -30.47 -17.88 24.52
CA VAL A 81 -29.84 -18.72 23.48
C VAL A 81 -28.67 -18.01 22.80
N THR A 82 -28.80 -16.70 22.54
CA THR A 82 -27.80 -15.96 21.75
C THR A 82 -26.71 -15.31 22.59
N LYS A 83 -26.93 -15.08 23.89
CA LYS A 83 -26.02 -14.35 24.79
C LYS A 83 -24.58 -14.86 24.75
N GLY A 84 -24.37 -16.17 24.86
CA GLY A 84 -23.03 -16.76 24.85
C GLY A 84 -22.30 -16.57 23.52
N SER A 85 -23.02 -16.79 22.41
CA SER A 85 -22.52 -16.65 21.04
C SER A 85 -22.16 -15.20 20.69
N VAL A 86 -23.02 -14.25 21.06
CA VAL A 86 -22.73 -12.82 20.88
C VAL A 86 -21.54 -12.40 21.75
N ALA A 87 -21.49 -12.82 23.02
CA ALA A 87 -20.38 -12.51 23.91
C ALA A 87 -19.04 -13.03 23.36
N MET A 88 -19.03 -14.22 22.76
CA MET A 88 -17.85 -14.78 22.09
C MET A 88 -17.38 -13.89 20.93
N LEU A 89 -18.27 -13.52 20.01
CA LEU A 89 -17.97 -12.64 18.87
C LEU A 89 -17.44 -11.27 19.33
N LEU A 90 -18.11 -10.65 20.30
CA LEU A 90 -17.72 -9.33 20.80
C LEU A 90 -16.40 -9.38 21.59
N SER A 91 -16.13 -10.48 22.31
CA SER A 91 -14.89 -10.62 23.09
C SER A 91 -13.64 -10.63 22.22
N PHE A 92 -13.71 -11.21 21.02
CA PHE A 92 -12.61 -11.15 20.05
C PHE A 92 -12.34 -9.70 19.65
N GLY A 93 -13.37 -8.96 19.24
CA GLY A 93 -13.23 -7.54 18.88
C GLY A 93 -12.69 -6.69 20.03
N ASP A 94 -13.14 -6.96 21.24
CA ASP A 94 -12.70 -6.28 22.46
C ASP A 94 -11.22 -6.57 22.77
N ALA A 95 -10.77 -7.81 22.56
CA ALA A 95 -9.37 -8.21 22.71
C ALA A 95 -8.45 -7.50 21.70
N ILE A 96 -8.87 -7.38 20.44
CA ILE A 96 -8.14 -6.62 19.42
C ILE A 96 -8.05 -5.14 19.80
N ALA A 97 -9.18 -4.53 20.14
CA ALA A 97 -9.25 -3.11 20.52
C ALA A 97 -8.38 -2.78 21.75
N LYS A 98 -8.25 -3.73 22.70
CA LYS A 98 -7.41 -3.55 23.90
C LYS A 98 -5.95 -3.97 23.71
N SER A 99 -5.59 -4.57 22.57
CA SER A 99 -4.25 -5.04 22.28
C SER A 99 -3.26 -3.87 22.12
N LYS A 100 -1.97 -4.17 21.95
CA LYS A 100 -0.97 -3.12 21.72
C LYS A 100 -1.32 -2.37 20.43
N ARG A 101 -1.53 -1.05 20.54
CA ARG A 101 -1.76 -0.13 19.42
C ARG A 101 -0.50 -0.04 18.55
N SER A 102 -0.69 0.00 17.24
CA SER A 102 0.35 0.31 16.27
C SER A 102 -0.28 0.91 15.00
N PRO A 103 0.45 1.74 14.25
CA PRO A 103 -0.09 2.37 13.04
C PRO A 103 -0.60 1.36 12.00
N GLU A 104 0.08 0.22 11.85
CA GLU A 104 -0.28 -0.83 10.89
C GLU A 104 -1.64 -1.47 11.23
N LYS A 105 -1.98 -1.53 12.52
CA LYS A 105 -3.26 -2.05 13.01
C LYS A 105 -4.46 -1.14 12.75
N LEU A 106 -4.23 0.13 12.40
CA LEU A 106 -5.32 1.09 12.26
C LEU A 106 -6.32 0.65 11.19
N PHE A 107 -5.84 0.19 10.03
CA PHE A 107 -6.72 -0.12 8.90
C PHE A 107 -7.65 -1.30 9.20
N VAL A 108 -7.12 -2.38 9.79
CA VAL A 108 -7.98 -3.51 10.22
C VAL A 108 -8.92 -3.12 11.35
N LEU A 109 -8.54 -2.19 12.25
CA LEU A 109 -9.45 -1.66 13.26
C LEU A 109 -10.61 -0.87 12.62
N LEU A 110 -10.33 -0.13 11.55
CA LEU A 110 -11.34 0.57 10.77
C LEU A 110 -12.26 -0.42 10.05
N ASP A 111 -11.74 -1.50 9.48
CA ASP A 111 -12.56 -2.55 8.87
C ASP A 111 -13.51 -3.20 9.89
N MET A 112 -13.00 -3.50 11.10
CA MET A 112 -13.82 -4.02 12.21
C MET A 112 -14.91 -3.03 12.64
N TYR A 113 -14.59 -1.74 12.62
CA TYR A 113 -15.52 -0.69 12.96
C TYR A 113 -16.59 -0.47 11.87
N GLU A 114 -16.21 -0.57 10.59
CA GLU A 114 -17.15 -0.57 9.46
C GLU A 114 -18.16 -1.69 9.58
N ILE A 115 -17.73 -2.91 9.89
CA ILE A 115 -18.68 -4.02 9.99
C ILE A 115 -19.63 -3.86 11.18
N MET A 116 -19.14 -3.36 12.31
CA MET A 116 -19.99 -3.11 13.47
C MET A 116 -21.06 -2.05 13.19
N ARG A 117 -20.73 -1.01 12.41
CA ARG A 117 -21.70 -0.01 11.97
C ARG A 117 -22.63 -0.52 10.89
N GLU A 118 -22.11 -1.27 9.92
CA GLU A 118 -22.92 -1.89 8.86
C GLU A 118 -24.05 -2.71 9.49
N LEU A 119 -23.74 -3.49 10.53
CA LEU A 119 -24.68 -4.38 11.21
C LEU A 119 -25.51 -3.71 12.31
N HIS A 120 -25.29 -2.42 12.59
CA HIS A 120 -25.91 -1.75 13.74
C HIS A 120 -27.45 -1.81 13.68
N SER A 121 -28.03 -1.49 12.52
CA SER A 121 -29.48 -1.49 12.35
C SER A 121 -30.07 -2.90 12.42
N GLU A 122 -29.40 -3.91 11.85
CA GLU A 122 -29.84 -5.31 11.96
C GLU A 122 -29.76 -5.80 13.41
N ILE A 123 -28.71 -5.45 14.15
CA ILE A 123 -28.59 -5.78 15.58
C ILE A 123 -29.72 -5.12 16.37
N GLU A 124 -30.01 -3.83 16.16
CA GLU A 124 -31.12 -3.15 16.83
C GLU A 124 -32.48 -3.79 16.55
N LEU A 125 -32.70 -4.23 15.30
CA LEU A 125 -33.94 -4.88 14.90
C LEU A 125 -34.08 -6.27 15.52
N LEU A 126 -33.05 -7.12 15.38
CA LEU A 126 -33.05 -8.51 15.86
C LEU A 126 -33.16 -8.59 17.38
N PHE A 127 -32.49 -7.68 18.09
CA PHE A 127 -32.40 -7.65 19.54
C PHE A 127 -33.30 -6.57 20.16
N SER A 128 -34.39 -6.20 19.48
CA SER A 128 -35.29 -5.11 19.89
C SER A 128 -35.97 -5.31 21.26
N GLY A 129 -36.13 -6.56 21.69
CA GLY A 129 -36.70 -6.95 22.98
C GLY A 129 -35.98 -6.39 24.21
N LYS A 130 -36.73 -6.18 25.30
CA LYS A 130 -36.17 -5.66 26.57
C LYS A 130 -35.09 -6.58 27.15
N ALA A 131 -35.28 -7.90 27.06
CA ALA A 131 -34.32 -8.90 27.53
C ALA A 131 -32.99 -8.87 26.76
N CYS A 132 -32.98 -8.36 25.54
CA CYS A 132 -31.80 -8.27 24.68
C CYS A 132 -31.06 -6.91 24.79
N LYS A 133 -31.46 -6.04 25.73
CA LYS A 133 -30.87 -4.71 25.89
C LYS A 133 -29.35 -4.76 26.13
N GLU A 134 -28.89 -5.65 27.02
CA GLU A 134 -27.46 -5.81 27.33
C GLU A 134 -26.63 -6.20 26.09
N ILE A 135 -27.19 -7.03 25.21
CA ILE A 135 -26.53 -7.45 23.96
C ILE A 135 -26.30 -6.25 23.03
N ARG A 136 -27.32 -5.40 22.86
CA ARG A 136 -27.21 -4.18 22.04
C ARG A 136 -26.22 -3.19 22.63
N GLU A 137 -26.30 -2.95 23.95
CA GLU A 137 -25.37 -2.08 24.65
C GLU A 137 -23.92 -2.57 24.55
N ALA A 138 -23.69 -3.89 24.59
CA ALA A 138 -22.38 -4.49 24.39
C ALA A 138 -21.86 -4.29 22.95
N ALA A 139 -22.70 -4.45 21.93
CA ALA A 139 -22.32 -4.21 20.53
C ALA A 139 -21.99 -2.73 20.26
N VAL A 140 -22.80 -1.80 20.77
CA VAL A 140 -22.51 -0.36 20.73
C VAL A 140 -21.24 -0.04 21.51
N GLY A 141 -21.03 -0.68 22.67
CA GLY A 141 -19.84 -0.53 23.49
C GLY A 141 -18.55 -0.94 22.75
N LEU A 142 -18.58 -2.06 22.03
CA LEU A 142 -17.46 -2.48 21.18
C LEU A 142 -17.20 -1.47 20.06
N THR A 143 -18.25 -1.02 19.37
CA THR A 143 -18.16 -0.04 18.28
C THR A 143 -17.45 1.23 18.73
N LYS A 144 -17.87 1.80 19.86
CA LYS A 144 -17.23 2.97 20.47
C LYS A 144 -15.79 2.72 20.88
N ARG A 145 -15.48 1.52 21.39
CA ARG A 145 -14.11 1.16 21.80
C ARG A 145 -13.18 1.05 20.58
N LEU A 146 -13.64 0.44 19.48
CA LEU A 146 -12.88 0.37 18.23
C LEU A 146 -12.59 1.78 17.71
N ALA A 147 -13.61 2.64 17.66
CA ALA A 147 -13.49 4.03 17.24
C ALA A 147 -12.49 4.82 18.12
N GLN A 148 -12.56 4.65 19.44
CA GLN A 148 -11.66 5.32 20.39
C GLN A 148 -10.23 4.83 20.22
N THR A 149 -10.03 3.52 20.06
CA THR A 149 -8.70 2.91 19.83
C THR A 149 -8.09 3.41 18.51
N ALA A 150 -8.89 3.55 17.46
CA ALA A 150 -8.45 4.12 16.19
C ALA A 150 -8.03 5.60 16.35
N LYS A 151 -8.83 6.42 17.06
CA LYS A 151 -8.49 7.82 17.39
C LYS A 151 -7.16 7.93 18.14
N GLU A 152 -6.99 7.09 19.14
CA GLU A 152 -5.77 6.97 19.93
C GLU A 152 -4.56 6.52 19.09
N THR A 153 -4.77 5.63 18.11
CA THR A 153 -3.71 5.15 17.21
C THR A 153 -3.21 6.25 16.27
N PHE A 154 -4.06 7.21 15.87
CA PHE A 154 -3.60 8.41 15.15
C PHE A 154 -2.62 9.26 15.95
N GLY A 155 -2.89 9.44 17.25
CA GLY A 155 -2.00 10.17 18.16
C GLY A 155 -0.65 9.47 18.30
N ASP A 156 -0.66 8.14 18.48
CA ASP A 156 0.58 7.35 18.55
C ASP A 156 1.39 7.43 17.25
N PHE A 157 0.71 7.41 16.09
CA PHE A 157 1.38 7.53 14.79
C PHE A 157 2.03 8.90 14.60
N GLU A 158 1.32 9.97 14.94
CA GLU A 158 1.86 11.33 14.90
C GLU A 158 3.11 11.46 15.78
N GLU A 159 3.03 10.98 17.03
CA GLU A 159 4.16 11.01 17.97
C GLU A 159 5.35 10.17 17.45
N ALA A 160 5.08 9.00 16.88
CA ALA A 160 6.11 8.14 16.29
C ALA A 160 6.80 8.79 15.09
N VAL A 161 6.05 9.50 14.24
CA VAL A 161 6.60 10.25 13.10
C VAL A 161 7.44 11.43 13.57
N GLU A 162 6.96 12.19 14.57
CA GLU A 162 7.70 13.33 15.10
C GLU A 162 9.01 12.91 15.77
N LYS A 163 8.98 11.84 16.57
CA LYS A 163 10.11 11.34 17.36
C LYS A 163 11.01 10.34 16.64
N ASP A 164 10.76 10.04 15.36
CA ASP A 164 11.58 9.09 14.60
C ASP A 164 13.06 9.54 14.57
N ALA A 165 13.87 8.83 15.36
CA ALA A 165 15.30 9.09 15.54
C ALA A 165 16.18 8.21 14.63
N THR A 166 15.59 7.47 13.70
CA THR A 166 16.35 6.60 12.79
C THR A 166 17.40 7.41 12.02
N ARG A 167 18.66 6.98 12.11
CA ARG A 167 19.82 7.64 11.48
C ARG A 167 19.97 7.23 10.01
N THR A 168 18.86 7.09 9.30
CA THR A 168 18.84 6.71 7.89
C THR A 168 19.25 7.93 7.05
N ALA A 169 20.55 8.24 7.06
CA ALA A 169 21.09 9.42 6.42
C ALA A 169 21.06 9.25 4.90
N VAL A 170 20.33 10.13 4.23
CA VAL A 170 20.24 10.16 2.77
C VAL A 170 21.36 11.06 2.26
N ALA A 171 22.54 10.50 2.02
CA ALA A 171 23.77 11.26 1.75
C ALA A 171 23.66 12.22 0.54
N ASP A 172 22.80 11.91 -0.43
CA ASP A 172 22.59 12.69 -1.66
C ASP A 172 21.46 13.73 -1.54
N GLY A 173 20.81 13.86 -0.39
CA GLY A 173 19.71 14.80 -0.17
C GLY A 173 18.41 14.44 -0.90
N THR A 174 18.24 13.20 -1.36
CA THR A 174 16.98 12.74 -1.97
C THR A 174 15.81 12.69 -0.98
N VAL A 175 14.64 12.24 -1.45
CA VAL A 175 13.46 12.03 -0.59
C VAL A 175 13.76 10.97 0.46
N HIS A 176 13.51 11.29 1.73
CA HIS A 176 13.74 10.40 2.86
C HIS A 176 12.69 9.27 2.87
N PRO A 177 13.07 8.01 3.18
CA PRO A 177 12.12 6.89 3.24
C PRO A 177 10.90 7.15 4.15
N LEU A 178 11.12 7.77 5.32
CA LEU A 178 10.03 8.25 6.20
C LEU A 178 9.01 9.12 5.48
N THR A 179 9.43 10.04 4.61
CA THR A 179 8.51 10.90 3.85
C THR A 179 7.64 10.08 2.93
N SER A 180 8.20 9.12 2.20
CA SER A 180 7.43 8.22 1.35
C SER A 180 6.48 7.34 2.16
N TYR A 181 6.94 6.82 3.31
CA TYR A 181 6.13 6.01 4.21
C TYR A 181 4.92 6.77 4.74
N VAL A 182 5.13 7.95 5.34
CA VAL A 182 4.04 8.77 5.90
C VAL A 182 3.07 9.22 4.82
N ILE A 183 3.57 9.61 3.65
CA ILE A 183 2.70 10.00 2.53
C ILE A 183 1.86 8.81 2.03
N ASN A 184 2.43 7.61 1.96
CA ASN A 184 1.66 6.43 1.57
C ASN A 184 0.64 6.03 2.64
N TYR A 185 1.01 6.14 3.92
CA TYR A 185 0.08 5.95 5.03
C TYR A 185 -1.11 6.91 4.93
N VAL A 186 -0.84 8.21 4.69
CA VAL A 186 -1.90 9.20 4.48
C VAL A 186 -2.76 8.84 3.26
N LYS A 187 -2.18 8.42 2.13
CA LYS A 187 -2.97 7.97 0.98
C LYS A 187 -3.94 6.85 1.35
N PHE A 188 -3.48 5.84 2.09
CA PHE A 188 -4.34 4.76 2.57
C PHE A 188 -5.43 5.25 3.52
N LEU A 189 -5.16 6.25 4.36
CA LEU A 189 -6.22 6.85 5.20
C LEU A 189 -7.36 7.46 4.36
N PHE A 190 -7.05 8.00 3.17
CA PHE A 190 -8.06 8.56 2.29
C PHE A 190 -8.94 7.48 1.64
N ASP A 191 -8.45 6.25 1.47
CA ASP A 191 -9.32 5.14 1.06
C ASP A 191 -10.44 4.87 2.09
N TYR A 192 -10.21 5.23 3.36
CA TYR A 192 -11.16 5.16 4.47
C TYR A 192 -11.86 6.48 4.79
N GLN A 193 -11.84 7.47 3.88
CA GLN A 193 -12.31 8.82 4.16
C GLN A 193 -13.76 8.84 4.69
N SER A 194 -14.70 8.11 4.06
CA SER A 194 -16.10 8.05 4.52
C SER A 194 -16.22 7.47 5.93
N THR A 195 -15.44 6.43 6.19
CA THR A 195 -15.43 5.71 7.45
C THR A 195 -14.89 6.56 8.58
N LEU A 196 -13.82 7.31 8.32
CA LEU A 196 -13.20 8.25 9.25
C LEU A 196 -14.10 9.46 9.53
N LYS A 197 -14.82 10.00 8.53
CA LYS A 197 -15.80 11.06 8.76
C LYS A 197 -16.86 10.61 9.75
N GLN A 198 -17.44 9.43 9.53
CA GLN A 198 -18.42 8.86 10.46
C GLN A 198 -17.79 8.53 11.82
N LEU A 199 -16.53 8.08 11.87
CA LEU A 199 -15.80 7.82 13.12
C LEU A 199 -15.71 9.08 13.98
N PHE A 200 -15.32 10.20 13.38
CA PHE A 200 -15.20 11.46 14.12
C PHE A 200 -16.56 12.04 14.54
N GLN A 201 -17.64 11.75 13.81
CA GLN A 201 -19.01 12.12 14.20
C GLN A 201 -19.48 11.41 15.48
N GLU A 202 -18.98 10.22 15.80
CA GLU A 202 -19.36 9.52 17.04
C GLU A 202 -18.87 10.22 18.30
N PHE A 203 -17.80 11.02 18.20
CA PHE A 203 -17.18 11.70 19.34
C PHE A 203 -17.62 13.15 19.49
N GLU A 204 -18.09 13.80 18.42
CA GLU A 204 -18.46 15.21 18.43
C GLU A 204 -19.74 15.49 17.65
N LYS A 205 -20.60 16.35 18.19
CA LYS A 205 -21.89 16.72 17.58
C LYS A 205 -21.67 17.84 16.56
N GLY A 206 -21.72 17.54 15.25
CA GLY A 206 -21.84 18.56 14.20
C GLY A 206 -21.05 18.27 12.92
N ASP A 207 -20.97 19.28 12.04
CA ASP A 207 -20.28 19.25 10.73
C ASP A 207 -18.73 19.29 10.87
N GLU A 208 -18.21 19.18 12.09
CA GLU A 208 -16.78 19.27 12.42
C GLU A 208 -15.99 18.01 12.05
N SER A 209 -16.65 16.94 11.59
CA SER A 209 -15.98 15.68 11.21
C SER A 209 -14.96 15.83 10.07
N ASN A 210 -15.29 16.64 9.06
CA ASN A 210 -14.34 17.00 8.00
C ASN A 210 -13.15 17.80 8.56
N SER A 211 -13.43 18.69 9.53
CA SER A 211 -12.41 19.48 10.22
C SER A 211 -11.45 18.60 11.02
N GLN A 212 -11.95 17.56 11.69
CA GLN A 212 -11.11 16.63 12.46
C GLN A 212 -10.19 15.80 11.57
N LEU A 213 -10.70 15.21 10.48
CA LEU A 213 -9.85 14.47 9.55
C LEU A 213 -8.78 15.38 8.92
N ALA A 214 -9.16 16.63 8.59
CA ALA A 214 -8.22 17.63 8.11
C ALA A 214 -7.16 17.95 9.17
N SER A 215 -7.58 18.17 10.42
CA SER A 215 -6.72 18.46 11.57
C SER A 215 -5.71 17.33 11.81
N VAL A 216 -6.15 16.08 11.89
CA VAL A 216 -5.27 14.91 12.05
C VAL A 216 -4.28 14.80 10.90
N THR A 217 -4.74 14.96 9.66
CA THR A 217 -3.87 14.93 8.48
C THR A 217 -2.84 16.07 8.54
N MET A 218 -3.24 17.28 8.90
CA MET A 218 -2.33 18.43 9.06
C MET A 218 -1.29 18.17 10.14
N ARG A 219 -1.69 17.61 11.29
CA ARG A 219 -0.77 17.28 12.39
C ARG A 219 0.27 16.23 11.99
N ILE A 220 -0.12 15.17 11.30
CA ILE A 220 0.80 14.17 10.74
C ILE A 220 1.79 14.82 9.76
N MET A 221 1.30 15.68 8.85
CA MET A 221 2.16 16.40 7.89
C MET A 221 3.11 17.38 8.59
N GLN A 222 2.68 18.01 9.68
CA GLN A 222 3.50 18.91 10.48
C GLN A 222 4.57 18.15 11.28
N ALA A 223 4.20 17.02 11.90
CA ALA A 223 5.12 16.12 12.58
C ALA A 223 6.23 15.64 11.64
N LEU A 224 5.87 15.24 10.42
CA LEU A 224 6.84 14.87 9.39
C LEU A 224 7.78 16.03 9.03
N GLN A 225 7.25 17.25 8.86
CA GLN A 225 8.07 18.43 8.56
C GLN A 225 9.04 18.76 9.70
N THR A 226 8.57 18.75 10.94
CA THR A 226 9.42 18.98 12.13
C THR A 226 10.53 17.93 12.22
N ASN A 227 10.20 16.66 11.98
CA ASN A 227 11.18 15.58 11.97
C ASN A 227 12.23 15.78 10.85
N LEU A 228 11.78 16.12 9.64
CA LEU A 228 12.66 16.40 8.51
C LEU A 228 13.57 17.61 8.76
N ASP A 229 13.07 18.68 9.39
CA ASP A 229 13.90 19.82 9.81
C ASP A 229 14.99 19.36 10.80
N GLY A 230 14.61 18.55 11.80
CA GLY A 230 15.55 17.93 12.74
C GLY A 230 16.64 17.11 12.03
N LYS A 231 16.26 16.26 11.07
CA LYS A 231 17.19 15.42 10.30
C LYS A 231 18.08 16.25 9.36
N SER A 232 17.55 17.33 8.81
CA SER A 232 18.30 18.21 7.90
C SER A 232 19.51 18.89 8.57
N LYS A 233 19.49 19.04 9.90
CA LYS A 233 20.61 19.60 10.68
C LYS A 233 21.83 18.68 10.76
N GLN A 234 21.71 17.42 10.33
CA GLN A 234 22.82 16.48 10.30
C GLN A 234 23.75 16.71 9.10
N TYR A 235 23.30 17.41 8.05
CA TYR A 235 24.13 17.75 6.90
C TYR A 235 25.13 18.86 7.26
N LYS A 236 26.40 18.64 6.89
CA LYS A 236 27.45 19.64 7.08
C LYS A 236 27.36 20.80 6.08
N ASP A 237 26.87 20.54 4.87
CA ASP A 237 26.73 21.55 3.83
C ASP A 237 25.32 22.18 3.90
N PRO A 238 25.18 23.48 4.24
CA PRO A 238 23.87 24.12 4.36
C PRO A 238 23.10 24.19 3.02
N ALA A 239 23.78 24.09 1.88
CA ALA A 239 23.10 23.97 0.60
C ALA A 239 22.40 22.60 0.47
N LEU A 240 23.06 21.53 0.93
CA LEU A 240 22.47 20.18 0.94
C LEU A 240 21.27 20.10 1.91
N THR A 241 21.34 20.75 3.07
CA THR A 241 20.19 20.90 3.98
C THR A 241 18.96 21.47 3.27
N ASN A 242 19.14 22.57 2.52
CA ASN A 242 18.04 23.20 1.80
C ASN A 242 17.55 22.35 0.61
N LEU A 243 18.44 21.67 -0.09
CA LEU A 243 18.07 20.76 -1.18
C LEU A 243 17.25 19.57 -0.67
N PHE A 244 17.66 18.99 0.47
CA PHE A 244 16.94 17.92 1.14
C PHE A 244 15.52 18.36 1.55
N LEU A 245 15.38 19.49 2.24
CA LEU A 245 14.06 20.01 2.64
C LEU A 245 13.18 20.35 1.43
N MET A 246 13.76 20.96 0.40
CA MET A 246 13.07 21.24 -0.87
C MET A 246 12.52 19.95 -1.50
N ASN A 247 13.34 18.90 -1.62
CA ASN A 247 12.92 17.62 -2.21
C ASN A 247 11.76 16.97 -1.45
N ASN A 248 11.88 16.89 -0.12
CA ASN A 248 10.89 16.20 0.71
C ASN A 248 9.57 16.97 0.77
N ILE A 249 9.60 18.28 0.99
CA ILE A 249 8.38 19.10 1.02
C ILE A 249 7.73 19.14 -0.37
N HIS A 250 8.51 19.19 -1.45
CA HIS A 250 7.97 19.09 -2.81
C HIS A 250 7.28 17.74 -3.06
N TYR A 251 7.88 16.64 -2.60
CA TYR A 251 7.27 15.31 -2.69
C TYR A 251 5.93 15.24 -1.94
N MET A 252 5.87 15.83 -0.74
CA MET A 252 4.61 15.94 0.02
C MET A 252 3.55 16.72 -0.75
N VAL A 253 3.90 17.92 -1.24
CA VAL A 253 2.99 18.78 -2.03
C VAL A 253 2.49 18.09 -3.29
N ARG A 254 3.39 17.44 -4.04
CA ARG A 254 3.06 16.71 -5.26
C ARG A 254 2.11 15.54 -4.97
N SER A 255 2.33 14.85 -3.85
CA SER A 255 1.51 13.71 -3.45
C SER A 255 0.11 14.15 -3.01
N VAL A 256 -0.01 15.18 -2.16
CA VAL A 256 -1.30 15.75 -1.75
C VAL A 256 -2.08 16.27 -2.95
N ARG A 257 -1.43 16.97 -3.90
CA ARG A 257 -2.09 17.48 -5.10
C ARG A 257 -2.68 16.39 -6.01
N ARG A 258 -2.18 15.15 -5.89
CA ARG A 258 -2.58 14.01 -6.72
C ARG A 258 -3.57 13.07 -6.02
N SER A 259 -4.02 13.42 -4.81
CA SER A 259 -4.98 12.62 -4.05
C SER A 259 -6.14 13.49 -3.55
N GLU A 260 -7.17 12.82 -3.04
CA GLU A 260 -8.34 13.43 -2.39
C GLU A 260 -7.97 14.28 -1.15
N ALA A 261 -6.74 14.14 -0.65
CA ALA A 261 -6.19 15.00 0.39
C ALA A 261 -6.16 16.48 0.00
N LYS A 262 -6.10 16.79 -1.31
CA LYS A 262 -6.17 18.16 -1.79
C LYS A 262 -7.49 18.83 -1.40
N ASP A 263 -8.60 18.13 -1.55
CA ASP A 263 -9.94 18.69 -1.31
C ASP A 263 -10.18 18.92 0.18
N LEU A 264 -9.57 18.07 1.03
CA LEU A 264 -9.65 18.19 2.47
C LEU A 264 -8.73 19.27 3.06
N LEU A 265 -7.47 19.34 2.60
CA LEU A 265 -6.48 20.30 3.11
C LEU A 265 -6.61 21.70 2.49
N GLY A 266 -7.22 21.78 1.30
CA GLY A 266 -7.46 23.02 0.58
C GLY A 266 -6.25 23.54 -0.21
N ASP A 267 -6.53 24.44 -1.17
CA ASP A 267 -5.51 25.07 -2.01
C ASP A 267 -4.55 25.95 -1.21
N ASP A 268 -4.99 26.53 -0.09
CA ASP A 268 -4.15 27.36 0.80
C ASP A 268 -2.98 26.57 1.39
N TRP A 269 -3.22 25.32 1.81
CA TRP A 269 -2.15 24.45 2.30
C TRP A 269 -1.14 24.17 1.19
N VAL A 270 -1.61 23.85 -0.02
CA VAL A 270 -0.75 23.59 -1.19
C VAL A 270 0.07 24.81 -1.55
N GLN A 271 -0.54 26.01 -1.57
CA GLN A 271 0.16 27.26 -1.88
C GLN A 271 1.20 27.61 -0.83
N ARG A 272 0.88 27.48 0.46
CA ARG A 272 1.82 27.72 1.56
C ARG A 272 3.05 26.82 1.43
N HIS A 273 2.87 25.52 1.21
CA HIS A 273 3.99 24.59 1.10
C HIS A 273 4.79 24.77 -0.20
N ARG A 274 4.15 25.15 -1.32
CA ARG A 274 4.89 25.56 -2.54
C ARG A 274 5.79 26.77 -2.28
N ARG A 275 5.34 27.75 -1.50
CA ARG A 275 6.17 28.90 -1.10
C ARG A 275 7.37 28.45 -0.27
N ILE A 276 7.19 27.50 0.64
CA ILE A 276 8.29 26.92 1.44
C ILE A 276 9.31 26.19 0.54
N VAL A 277 8.84 25.38 -0.41
CA VAL A 277 9.72 24.74 -1.42
C VAL A 277 10.53 25.79 -2.18
N GLN A 278 9.89 26.87 -2.63
CA GLN A 278 10.57 27.95 -3.35
C GLN A 278 11.57 28.71 -2.46
N GLN A 279 11.27 28.89 -1.17
CA GLN A 279 12.20 29.49 -0.21
C GLN A 279 13.46 28.64 -0.06
N HIS A 280 13.33 27.33 0.11
CA HIS A 280 14.49 26.42 0.15
C HIS A 280 15.27 26.40 -1.16
N ALA A 281 14.59 26.40 -2.32
CA ALA A 281 15.25 26.49 -3.62
C ALA A 281 16.08 27.79 -3.76
N ASN A 282 15.52 28.93 -3.31
CA ASN A 282 16.22 30.21 -3.31
C ASN A 282 17.40 30.23 -2.33
N GLN A 283 17.25 29.63 -1.16
CA GLN A 283 18.31 29.56 -0.16
C GLN A 283 19.44 28.62 -0.59
N TYR A 284 19.12 27.46 -1.19
CA TYR A 284 20.08 26.61 -1.87
C TYR A 284 20.90 27.41 -2.90
N LYS A 285 20.20 28.12 -3.80
CA LYS A 285 20.84 28.93 -4.85
C LYS A 285 21.78 29.98 -4.24
N ARG A 286 21.31 30.70 -3.23
CA ARG A 286 22.09 31.75 -2.55
C ARG A 286 23.33 31.17 -1.87
N ILE A 287 23.18 30.11 -1.06
CA ILE A 287 24.30 29.54 -0.31
C ILE A 287 25.31 28.88 -1.24
N ALA A 288 24.86 28.00 -2.14
CA ALA A 288 25.74 27.21 -3.00
C ALA A 288 26.56 28.09 -3.95
N TRP A 289 25.94 29.12 -4.54
CA TRP A 289 26.54 29.89 -5.62
C TRP A 289 27.11 31.24 -5.20
N ALA A 290 26.89 31.70 -3.95
CA ALA A 290 27.38 33.00 -3.48
C ALA A 290 28.90 33.20 -3.68
N LYS A 291 29.73 32.23 -3.27
CA LYS A 291 31.19 32.33 -3.37
C LYS A 291 31.67 32.42 -4.82
N ILE A 292 31.06 31.62 -5.70
CA ILE A 292 31.35 31.63 -7.14
C ILE A 292 30.94 32.97 -7.76
N LEU A 293 29.75 33.47 -7.43
CA LEU A 293 29.27 34.76 -7.91
C LEU A 293 30.12 35.94 -7.40
N GLN A 294 30.65 35.85 -6.18
CA GLN A 294 31.59 36.85 -5.62
C GLN A 294 32.93 36.89 -6.37
N CYS A 295 33.40 35.75 -6.90
CA CYS A 295 34.59 35.74 -7.75
C CYS A 295 34.36 36.51 -9.07
N LEU A 296 33.12 36.52 -9.56
CA LEU A 296 32.69 37.19 -10.78
C LEU A 296 32.26 38.64 -10.54
N SER A 297 32.08 39.07 -9.29
CA SER A 297 31.83 40.46 -8.94
C SER A 297 33.14 41.21 -8.68
N ILE A 298 33.22 42.43 -9.19
CA ILE A 298 34.31 43.36 -8.87
C ILE A 298 33.68 44.50 -8.10
N GLN A 299 33.61 44.32 -6.78
CA GLN A 299 33.38 45.42 -5.87
C GLN A 299 34.72 46.13 -5.73
N GLY A 300 34.74 47.43 -6.08
CA GLY A 300 35.95 48.21 -6.31
C GLY A 300 36.96 48.12 -5.18
N SER A 301 38.10 47.47 -5.44
CA SER A 301 39.33 47.73 -4.69
C SER A 301 39.99 48.97 -5.31
N THR A 302 39.38 50.13 -5.09
CA THR A 302 39.98 51.46 -5.31
C THR A 302 39.65 52.30 -4.10
N SER A 303 40.39 52.07 -3.02
CA SER A 303 40.41 52.98 -1.87
C SER A 303 41.81 52.98 -1.25
N SER A 304 42.70 53.76 -1.86
CA SER A 304 43.77 54.47 -1.15
C SER A 304 44.41 55.53 -2.07
N GLY A 305 44.20 56.80 -1.73
CA GLY A 305 45.16 57.89 -1.98
C GLY A 305 45.00 58.69 -3.27
N GLY A 306 44.71 59.98 -3.12
CA GLY A 306 44.51 60.98 -4.18
C GLY A 306 45.66 61.17 -5.19
N GLY A 307 45.34 61.92 -6.24
CA GLY A 307 46.32 62.65 -7.06
C GLY A 307 46.25 62.35 -8.55
N ASP A 308 45.61 63.28 -9.28
CA ASP A 308 45.95 63.78 -10.61
C ASP A 308 45.90 62.84 -11.85
N GLY A 309 45.57 63.46 -12.99
CA GLY A 309 45.14 62.80 -14.22
C GLY A 309 46.17 61.86 -14.87
N GLY A 310 45.68 60.75 -15.42
CA GLY A 310 46.44 59.92 -16.35
C GLY A 310 46.17 58.42 -16.27
N ASN A 311 45.21 57.94 -17.07
CA ASN A 311 45.19 56.61 -17.67
C ASN A 311 45.54 55.37 -16.79
N SER A 312 44.75 55.05 -15.75
CA SER A 312 44.82 53.73 -15.10
C SER A 312 43.52 53.34 -14.36
N SER A 313 42.48 52.91 -15.07
CA SER A 313 41.25 52.35 -14.46
C SER A 313 41.13 50.82 -14.55
N GLY A 314 42.25 50.13 -14.74
CA GLY A 314 42.28 48.68 -14.92
C GLY A 314 42.63 47.96 -13.63
N ALA A 315 41.72 47.16 -13.09
CA ALA A 315 42.08 46.10 -12.15
C ALA A 315 43.31 45.33 -12.69
N SER A 316 44.33 45.11 -11.84
CA SER A 316 45.59 44.52 -12.29
C SER A 316 45.35 43.19 -13.02
N ARG A 317 45.99 43.01 -14.18
CA ARG A 317 45.92 41.77 -14.99
C ARG A 317 46.21 40.52 -14.15
N ALA A 318 47.10 40.64 -13.15
CA ALA A 318 47.40 39.57 -12.21
C ALA A 318 46.20 39.21 -11.33
N LEU A 319 45.49 40.21 -10.79
CA LEU A 319 44.30 40.03 -9.94
C LEU A 319 43.15 39.38 -10.71
N ILE A 320 42.93 39.78 -11.97
CA ILE A 320 41.89 39.18 -12.84
C ILE A 320 42.19 37.71 -13.11
N LYS A 321 43.45 37.38 -13.43
CA LYS A 321 43.88 36.00 -13.66
C LYS A 321 43.72 35.15 -12.40
N ASP A 322 44.01 35.72 -11.24
CA ASP A 322 43.87 35.04 -9.95
C ASP A 322 42.40 34.75 -9.61
N ARG A 323 41.51 35.74 -9.75
CA ARG A 323 40.05 35.55 -9.58
C ARG A 323 39.48 34.48 -10.51
N LEU A 324 39.95 34.43 -11.76
CA LEU A 324 39.50 33.42 -12.72
C LEU A 324 40.01 32.01 -12.36
N LYS A 325 41.22 31.88 -11.79
CA LYS A 325 41.70 30.61 -11.24
C LYS A 325 40.84 30.16 -10.05
N ILE A 326 40.58 31.06 -9.11
CA ILE A 326 39.73 30.79 -7.93
C ILE A 326 38.33 30.39 -8.37
N PHE A 327 37.73 31.10 -9.34
CA PHE A 327 36.44 30.74 -9.93
C PHE A 327 36.43 29.32 -10.50
N ASN A 328 37.43 28.96 -11.32
CA ASN A 328 37.48 27.62 -11.93
C ASN A 328 37.62 26.52 -10.86
N LEU A 329 38.44 26.75 -9.83
CA LEU A 329 38.62 25.82 -8.72
C LEU A 329 37.30 25.64 -7.95
N GLN A 330 36.69 26.75 -7.50
CA GLN A 330 35.44 26.71 -6.75
C GLN A 330 34.28 26.11 -7.55
N PHE A 331 34.21 26.39 -8.86
CA PHE A 331 33.19 25.80 -9.72
C PHE A 331 33.38 24.28 -9.88
N GLU A 332 34.62 23.81 -10.06
CA GLU A 332 34.89 22.38 -10.20
C GLU A 332 34.63 21.62 -8.89
N GLU A 333 35.05 22.18 -7.74
CA GLU A 333 34.74 21.61 -6.42
C GLU A 333 33.23 21.55 -6.16
N LEU A 334 32.50 22.63 -6.46
CA LEU A 334 31.05 22.65 -6.30
C LEU A 334 30.38 21.63 -7.23
N HIS A 335 30.79 21.59 -8.50
CA HIS A 335 30.28 20.63 -9.47
C HIS A 335 30.52 19.18 -9.01
N GLN A 336 31.73 18.84 -8.57
CA GLN A 336 32.03 17.49 -8.07
C GLN A 336 31.14 17.12 -6.90
N ARG A 337 30.97 18.02 -5.92
CA ARG A 337 30.10 17.79 -4.77
C ARG A 337 28.64 17.63 -5.15
N GLN A 338 28.10 18.59 -5.93
CA GLN A 338 26.67 18.61 -6.28
C GLN A 338 26.29 17.55 -7.31
N SER A 339 27.24 17.04 -8.09
CA SER A 339 27.00 15.92 -9.01
C SER A 339 26.61 14.63 -8.28
N GLN A 340 26.89 14.53 -6.98
CA GLN A 340 26.49 13.42 -6.12
C GLN A 340 25.12 13.63 -5.44
N TRP A 341 24.45 14.78 -5.64
CA TRP A 341 23.20 15.12 -4.96
C TRP A 341 21.97 14.91 -5.85
N THR A 342 20.91 14.29 -5.35
CA THR A 342 19.77 13.89 -6.18
C THR A 342 18.57 14.81 -5.97
N VAL A 343 17.97 15.28 -7.07
CA VAL A 343 16.62 15.89 -7.10
C VAL A 343 15.73 14.96 -7.92
N PRO A 344 14.85 14.15 -7.29
CA PRO A 344 14.10 13.12 -7.99
C PRO A 344 13.13 13.66 -9.02
N ASP A 345 12.40 14.73 -8.67
CA ASP A 345 11.39 15.34 -9.53
C ASP A 345 12.06 16.10 -10.69
N SER A 346 11.71 15.71 -11.91
CA SER A 346 12.32 16.26 -13.13
C SER A 346 11.98 17.74 -13.34
N GLU A 347 10.73 18.15 -13.09
CA GLU A 347 10.30 19.54 -13.28
C GLU A 347 10.99 20.46 -12.28
N LEU A 348 11.06 20.05 -11.01
CA LEU A 348 11.78 20.77 -9.97
C LEU A 348 13.26 20.87 -10.29
N ARG A 349 13.88 19.77 -10.74
CA ARG A 349 15.29 19.72 -11.11
C ARG A 349 15.62 20.66 -12.27
N GLU A 350 14.83 20.63 -13.35
CA GLU A 350 15.06 21.54 -14.48
C GLU A 350 14.81 23.00 -14.09
N SER A 351 13.77 23.29 -13.30
CA SER A 351 13.51 24.63 -12.77
C SER A 351 14.69 25.16 -11.95
N LEU A 352 15.26 24.32 -11.08
CA LEU A 352 16.44 24.68 -10.28
C LEU A 352 17.68 24.93 -11.16
N ARG A 353 17.90 24.11 -12.19
CA ARG A 353 19.00 24.30 -13.15
C ARG A 353 18.86 25.63 -13.90
N LEU A 354 17.65 25.95 -14.38
CA LEU A 354 17.38 27.22 -15.04
C LEU A 354 17.63 28.40 -14.12
N ALA A 355 17.12 28.35 -12.87
CA ALA A 355 17.31 29.43 -11.89
C ALA A 355 18.78 29.67 -11.53
N VAL A 356 19.62 28.63 -11.52
CA VAL A 356 21.08 28.76 -11.35
C VAL A 356 21.74 29.34 -12.59
N ALA A 357 21.36 28.86 -13.78
CA ALA A 357 21.91 29.35 -15.04
C ALA A 357 21.59 30.84 -15.27
N GLU A 358 20.39 31.29 -14.91
CA GLU A 358 19.95 32.68 -14.99
C GLU A 358 20.78 33.64 -14.16
N VAL A 359 21.37 33.20 -13.04
CA VAL A 359 22.24 34.05 -12.22
C VAL A 359 23.72 33.92 -12.62
N LEU A 360 24.17 32.71 -12.95
CA LEU A 360 25.58 32.45 -13.23
C LEU A 360 26.01 32.90 -14.63
N LEU A 361 25.20 32.62 -15.65
CA LEU A 361 25.58 32.90 -17.05
C LEU A 361 25.73 34.40 -17.33
N PRO A 362 24.82 35.29 -16.89
CA PRO A 362 24.99 36.72 -17.10
C PRO A 362 26.21 37.27 -16.37
N ALA A 363 26.43 36.86 -15.11
CA ALA A 363 27.59 37.28 -14.32
C ALA A 363 28.90 36.87 -14.99
N TYR A 364 28.99 35.61 -15.44
CA TYR A 364 30.18 35.09 -16.13
C TYR A 364 30.42 35.78 -17.48
N ARG A 365 29.35 35.95 -18.30
CA ARG A 365 29.44 36.65 -19.59
C ARG A 365 29.91 38.09 -19.42
N SER A 366 29.37 38.80 -18.42
CA SER A 366 29.77 40.18 -18.11
C SER A 366 31.25 40.26 -17.71
N PHE A 367 31.70 39.35 -16.83
CA PHE A 367 33.10 39.27 -16.40
C PHE A 367 34.04 39.02 -17.59
N ILE A 368 33.72 38.05 -18.45
CA ILE A 368 34.54 37.74 -19.64
C ILE A 368 34.50 38.88 -20.66
N LYS A 369 33.36 39.54 -20.89
CA LYS A 369 33.29 40.69 -21.80
C LYS A 369 34.19 41.84 -21.34
N ARG A 370 34.26 42.08 -20.03
CA ARG A 370 35.02 43.19 -19.45
C ARG A 370 36.51 42.90 -19.31
N PHE A 371 36.90 41.65 -19.06
CA PHE A 371 38.30 41.29 -18.74
C PHE A 371 38.92 40.24 -19.67
N GLY A 372 38.16 39.66 -20.59
CA GLY A 372 38.60 38.60 -21.50
C GLY A 372 39.81 38.99 -22.33
N ALA A 373 39.80 40.18 -22.95
CA ALA A 373 40.92 40.69 -23.75
C ALA A 373 42.23 40.85 -22.94
N LEU A 374 42.14 41.16 -21.63
CA LEU A 374 43.29 41.27 -20.74
C LEU A 374 43.91 39.91 -20.39
N VAL A 375 43.13 38.83 -20.53
CA VAL A 375 43.54 37.44 -20.25
C VAL A 375 43.98 36.73 -21.55
N GLU A 376 43.34 37.03 -22.68
CA GLU A 376 43.63 36.46 -24.01
C GLU A 376 44.98 36.92 -24.58
N ASN A 377 45.43 38.14 -24.28
CA ASN A 377 46.77 38.65 -24.66
C ASN A 377 47.94 38.04 -23.85
N GLY A 378 47.76 36.85 -23.26
CA GLY A 378 48.78 36.12 -22.48
C GLY A 378 49.16 34.78 -23.12
N LYS A 379 50.27 34.19 -22.69
CA LYS A 379 50.91 32.98 -23.27
C LYS A 379 50.04 31.70 -23.40
N ASN A 380 48.77 31.66 -22.97
CA ASN A 380 47.91 30.45 -23.04
C ASN A 380 46.39 30.74 -23.15
N PRO A 381 45.86 31.18 -24.31
CA PRO A 381 44.43 31.53 -24.49
C PRO A 381 43.48 30.32 -24.47
N HIS A 382 43.93 29.16 -24.97
CA HIS A 382 43.10 27.96 -25.17
C HIS A 382 42.59 27.31 -23.86
N LYS A 383 43.29 27.51 -22.73
CA LYS A 383 42.89 26.96 -21.42
C LYS A 383 41.61 27.64 -20.89
N TYR A 384 41.39 28.91 -21.24
CA TYR A 384 40.28 29.73 -20.77
C TYR A 384 39.00 29.58 -21.62
N ILE A 385 39.15 29.43 -22.93
CA ILE A 385 38.05 29.11 -23.86
C ILE A 385 37.46 27.72 -23.56
N ARG A 386 38.31 26.76 -23.15
CA ARG A 386 37.89 25.42 -22.70
C ARG A 386 37.06 25.45 -21.40
N SER A 387 37.33 26.41 -20.49
CA SER A 387 36.49 26.66 -19.31
C SER A 387 35.12 27.22 -19.68
N LYS A 388 35.00 28.09 -20.69
CA LYS A 388 33.70 28.64 -21.14
C LYS A 388 32.76 27.56 -21.69
N LEU A 389 33.27 26.63 -22.51
CA LEU A 389 32.51 25.51 -23.05
C LEU A 389 32.20 24.45 -21.98
N LYS A 390 33.16 24.13 -21.10
CA LYS A 390 32.92 23.26 -19.94
C LYS A 390 31.93 23.86 -18.94
N LEU A 391 31.94 25.17 -18.71
CA LEU A 391 31.00 25.84 -17.80
C LEU A 391 29.58 25.78 -18.38
N MET A 392 29.42 26.01 -19.68
CA MET A 392 28.11 25.91 -20.33
C MET A 392 27.58 24.48 -20.43
N SER A 393 28.46 23.48 -20.63
CA SER A 393 28.06 22.07 -20.62
C SER A 393 27.82 21.56 -19.20
N LYS A 394 28.69 21.90 -18.24
CA LYS A 394 28.59 21.47 -16.84
C LYS A 394 27.52 22.23 -16.06
N ALA A 395 27.26 23.51 -16.28
CA ALA A 395 26.14 24.21 -15.62
C ALA A 395 24.77 23.72 -16.09
N ARG A 396 24.67 23.12 -17.29
CA ARG A 396 23.50 22.35 -17.74
C ARG A 396 23.42 20.94 -17.12
N VAL A 397 24.54 20.39 -16.65
CA VAL A 397 24.70 18.98 -16.20
C VAL A 397 24.97 18.87 -14.68
N SER A 398 25.21 19.97 -13.96
CA SER A 398 25.71 20.01 -12.57
C SER A 398 24.68 19.69 -11.49
N LEU A 399 23.45 19.36 -11.89
CA LEU A 399 22.49 18.63 -11.07
C LEU A 399 22.30 17.31 -11.80
N PRO A 400 22.45 16.14 -11.17
CA PRO A 400 22.71 14.89 -11.87
C PRO A 400 21.65 14.52 -12.90
N GLN A 401 22.14 14.02 -14.04
CA GLN A 401 21.37 13.18 -14.94
C GLN A 401 21.45 11.74 -14.41
N TYR A 402 20.28 11.09 -14.44
CA TYR A 402 20.05 9.65 -14.38
C TYR A 402 21.31 8.77 -14.31
N VAL A 403 21.53 8.14 -13.15
CA VAL A 403 22.19 6.82 -13.11
C VAL A 403 21.06 5.80 -13.02
N ASN A 404 21.08 4.83 -13.93
CA ASN A 404 20.10 3.74 -14.06
C ASN A 404 19.54 3.25 -12.72
N GLN A 405 18.26 3.51 -12.47
CA GLN A 405 17.44 2.78 -11.51
C GLN A 405 16.52 1.85 -12.31
N SER A 406 17.07 0.73 -12.77
CA SER A 406 16.31 -0.48 -13.10
C SER A 406 16.21 -1.44 -11.91
N ALA A 407 16.28 -0.90 -10.68
CA ALA A 407 16.11 -1.67 -9.44
C ALA A 407 15.34 -0.84 -8.38
N MET A 408 14.17 -0.31 -8.73
CA MET A 408 13.15 0.09 -7.75
C MET A 408 11.75 -0.15 -8.32
N ALA A 409 11.44 -1.42 -8.50
CA ALA A 409 10.07 -1.93 -8.58
C ALA A 409 10.09 -3.37 -8.07
N GLN A 410 10.40 -3.54 -6.78
CA GLN A 410 10.00 -4.72 -6.04
C GLN A 410 9.07 -4.21 -4.94
N PRO A 411 7.85 -4.76 -4.80
CA PRO A 411 7.09 -4.56 -3.58
C PRO A 411 7.93 -5.16 -2.46
N LEU A 412 8.43 -4.32 -1.56
CA LEU A 412 9.01 -4.81 -0.31
C LEU A 412 7.91 -5.62 0.37
N SER A 413 8.15 -6.92 0.53
CA SER A 413 7.42 -7.74 1.48
C SER A 413 7.49 -7.06 2.85
N TYR A 414 6.35 -6.99 3.52
CA TYR A 414 6.22 -6.53 4.91
C TYR A 414 6.97 -7.49 5.83
N SER A 415 8.30 -7.36 5.92
CA SER A 415 9.13 -8.11 6.86
C SER A 415 10.55 -7.56 6.85
N SER A 416 10.78 -6.31 7.30
CA SER A 416 12.15 -5.79 7.54
C SER A 416 12.16 -4.57 8.46
N PHE A 417 11.66 -4.71 9.68
CA PHE A 417 12.13 -3.92 10.83
C PHE A 417 12.15 -4.86 12.05
N ASN A 418 13.20 -5.66 12.17
CA ASN A 418 13.49 -6.41 13.39
C ASN A 418 14.55 -5.65 14.20
N LEU A 419 14.22 -5.39 15.47
CA LEU A 419 15.20 -5.11 16.52
C LEU A 419 16.07 -6.38 16.76
N PRO A 420 17.34 -6.26 17.20
CA PRO A 420 18.31 -7.34 17.06
C PRO A 420 18.18 -8.42 18.14
N GLU A 421 18.29 -9.69 17.73
CA GLU A 421 18.64 -10.84 18.57
C GLU A 421 19.64 -11.77 17.87
N SER A 422 20.32 -12.59 18.68
CA SER A 422 21.67 -13.14 18.51
C SER A 422 21.78 -14.51 17.82
N SER A 423 22.81 -14.63 16.95
CA SER A 423 23.75 -15.76 16.75
C SER A 423 23.42 -17.07 16.01
N MET A 424 24.46 -17.51 15.26
CA MET A 424 24.92 -18.86 14.84
C MET A 424 24.55 -19.41 13.45
N GLU A 425 25.59 -19.54 12.63
CA GLU A 425 25.68 -20.22 11.33
C GLU A 425 25.80 -21.75 11.50
N THR A 426 25.23 -22.52 10.57
CA THR A 426 25.84 -23.79 10.12
C THR A 426 25.55 -24.08 8.63
N ASN A 427 26.60 -24.54 7.95
CA ASN A 427 26.66 -25.00 6.56
C ASN A 427 25.94 -26.33 6.32
N SER A 428 25.52 -26.60 5.07
CA SER A 428 26.01 -27.77 4.29
C SER A 428 25.45 -27.82 2.86
N LYS A 429 26.23 -28.47 2.01
CA LYS A 429 26.17 -28.60 0.55
C LYS A 429 25.43 -29.86 0.09
N ASP A 430 25.22 -29.88 -1.22
CA ASP A 430 25.35 -31.00 -2.17
C ASP A 430 24.10 -31.75 -2.69
N SER A 431 23.82 -31.48 -3.97
CA SER A 431 23.92 -32.42 -5.11
C SER A 431 23.02 -33.66 -5.17
N GLN A 432 22.19 -33.74 -6.24
CA GLN A 432 22.31 -34.71 -7.37
C GLN A 432 20.99 -34.85 -8.17
N GLU A 433 21.09 -34.73 -9.49
CA GLU A 433 20.09 -35.16 -10.48
C GLU A 433 20.01 -36.70 -10.56
N PRO A 434 18.85 -37.25 -10.98
CA PRO A 434 18.84 -38.52 -11.69
C PRO A 434 18.24 -38.46 -13.10
N LYS A 435 18.68 -39.44 -13.87
CA LYS A 435 18.58 -39.65 -15.31
C LYS A 435 17.17 -40.00 -15.82
N LYS A 436 16.97 -39.71 -17.10
CA LYS A 436 15.88 -40.14 -17.98
C LYS A 436 15.79 -41.66 -18.08
N ASP A 437 14.57 -42.18 -18.02
CA ASP A 437 14.18 -43.41 -18.72
C ASP A 437 12.91 -43.16 -19.55
N GLN A 438 12.94 -43.70 -20.76
CA GLN A 438 11.94 -43.56 -21.81
C GLN A 438 10.90 -44.69 -21.70
N HIS A 439 9.62 -44.34 -21.74
CA HIS A 439 8.59 -45.22 -22.30
C HIS A 439 7.74 -44.41 -23.28
N LYS A 440 7.76 -44.85 -24.54
CA LYS A 440 6.85 -44.41 -25.61
C LYS A 440 5.57 -45.21 -25.49
N GLU A 441 4.41 -44.54 -25.52
CA GLU A 441 3.23 -45.12 -26.16
C GLU A 441 2.24 -44.06 -26.68
N THR A 442 1.90 -44.23 -27.96
CA THR A 442 0.73 -43.76 -28.72
C THR A 442 0.37 -42.26 -28.71
N ALA A 443 0.94 -41.53 -29.67
CA ALA A 443 0.42 -40.23 -30.12
C ALA A 443 -0.90 -40.41 -30.87
N ARG A 444 -1.97 -39.76 -30.39
CA ARG A 444 -3.08 -39.33 -31.26
C ARG A 444 -2.64 -38.02 -31.92
N ASP A 445 -2.83 -37.93 -33.22
CA ASP A 445 -2.50 -36.74 -34.01
C ASP A 445 -3.19 -35.50 -33.44
N ILE A 446 -2.42 -34.62 -32.79
CA ILE A 446 -2.84 -33.27 -32.39
C ILE A 446 -2.21 -32.31 -33.39
N ASP A 447 -3.07 -31.61 -34.11
CA ASP A 447 -2.72 -30.52 -35.03
C ASP A 447 -1.79 -29.50 -34.33
N PRO A 448 -0.54 -29.28 -34.79
CA PRO A 448 0.46 -28.45 -34.10
C PRO A 448 0.09 -26.96 -33.99
N LEU A 449 -0.97 -26.51 -34.66
CA LEU A 449 -1.41 -25.11 -34.66
C LEU A 449 -2.57 -24.81 -33.72
N LYS A 450 -3.23 -25.81 -33.12
CA LYS A 450 -4.34 -25.57 -32.20
C LYS A 450 -3.80 -25.36 -30.78
N LYS A 451 -3.92 -24.13 -30.26
CA LYS A 451 -3.56 -23.84 -28.87
C LYS A 451 -4.62 -24.46 -27.96
N VAL A 452 -4.19 -25.14 -26.89
CA VAL A 452 -5.14 -25.74 -25.92
C VAL A 452 -5.95 -24.65 -25.21
N SER A 453 -5.41 -23.42 -25.15
CA SER A 453 -6.14 -22.25 -24.69
C SER A 453 -7.39 -21.94 -25.50
N ASP A 454 -7.42 -22.25 -26.81
CA ASP A 454 -8.55 -21.87 -27.67
C ASP A 454 -9.82 -22.67 -27.33
N ASP A 455 -9.65 -23.90 -26.84
CA ASP A 455 -10.74 -24.77 -26.43
C ASP A 455 -11.19 -24.49 -24.98
N ILE A 456 -10.31 -24.02 -24.10
CA ILE A 456 -10.59 -23.81 -22.67
C ILE A 456 -11.09 -22.39 -22.38
N LEU A 457 -10.56 -21.38 -23.07
CA LEU A 457 -10.80 -19.97 -22.75
C LEU A 457 -12.28 -19.55 -22.79
N PRO A 458 -13.12 -19.96 -23.77
CA PRO A 458 -14.52 -19.57 -23.78
C PRO A 458 -15.27 -19.98 -22.51
N HIS A 459 -14.93 -21.14 -21.95
CA HIS A 459 -15.51 -21.63 -20.71
C HIS A 459 -15.03 -20.82 -19.50
N ILE A 460 -13.74 -20.48 -19.43
CA ILE A 460 -13.20 -19.60 -18.37
C ILE A 460 -13.87 -18.23 -18.39
N LEU A 461 -14.06 -17.64 -19.58
CA LEU A 461 -14.77 -16.36 -19.72
C LEU A 461 -16.22 -16.47 -19.21
N ASN A 462 -16.92 -17.58 -19.44
CA ASN A 462 -18.26 -17.79 -18.90
C ASN A 462 -18.28 -17.95 -17.38
N LEU A 463 -17.32 -18.72 -16.83
CA LEU A 463 -17.18 -18.94 -15.39
C LEU A 463 -16.97 -17.62 -14.64
N TYR A 464 -16.05 -16.78 -15.13
CA TYR A 464 -15.79 -15.45 -14.59
C TYR A 464 -16.80 -14.38 -15.04
N GLY A 465 -17.71 -14.72 -15.94
CA GLY A 465 -18.77 -13.84 -16.45
C GLY A 465 -20.08 -13.91 -15.67
N SER A 466 -20.12 -14.65 -14.56
CA SER A 466 -21.36 -15.01 -13.85
C SER A 466 -22.43 -15.66 -14.74
N CYS A 467 -22.03 -16.29 -15.86
CA CYS A 467 -22.91 -16.94 -16.83
C CYS A 467 -22.55 -18.43 -17.04
N ALA A 468 -21.95 -19.05 -16.02
CA ALA A 468 -21.54 -20.45 -16.02
C ALA A 468 -22.72 -21.40 -16.32
N LEU A 469 -22.50 -22.34 -17.25
CA LEU A 469 -23.41 -23.40 -17.61
C LEU A 469 -22.80 -24.77 -17.28
N PRO A 470 -23.60 -25.84 -17.15
CA PRO A 470 -23.09 -27.17 -16.78
C PRO A 470 -21.94 -27.65 -17.68
N ARG A 471 -22.01 -27.36 -18.99
CA ARG A 471 -20.98 -27.68 -19.99
C ARG A 471 -19.65 -26.96 -19.76
N ASP A 472 -19.66 -25.79 -19.12
CA ASP A 472 -18.43 -25.02 -18.88
C ASP A 472 -17.54 -25.68 -17.83
N PHE A 473 -18.09 -26.61 -17.05
CA PHE A 473 -17.34 -27.41 -16.09
C PHE A 473 -16.77 -28.70 -16.69
N GLU A 474 -17.13 -29.04 -17.93
CA GLU A 474 -16.58 -30.21 -18.61
C GLU A 474 -15.09 -30.05 -18.93
N ILE A 475 -14.55 -28.82 -18.90
CA ILE A 475 -13.11 -28.57 -19.08
C ILE A 475 -12.25 -29.14 -17.93
N TYR A 476 -12.84 -29.41 -16.75
CA TYR A 476 -12.09 -29.88 -15.59
C TYR A 476 -11.96 -31.40 -15.55
N ALA A 477 -10.82 -31.87 -15.03
CA ALA A 477 -10.68 -33.26 -14.61
C ALA A 477 -11.57 -33.56 -13.39
N PRO A 478 -12.02 -34.82 -13.18
CA PRO A 478 -12.93 -35.18 -12.07
C PRO A 478 -12.44 -34.77 -10.68
N ASP A 479 -11.13 -34.83 -10.47
CA ASP A 479 -10.40 -34.53 -9.23
C ASP A 479 -9.69 -33.16 -9.26
N ALA A 480 -10.00 -32.31 -10.24
CA ALA A 480 -9.38 -31.01 -10.38
C ALA A 480 -9.55 -30.14 -9.13
N SER A 481 -8.58 -29.27 -8.86
CA SER A 481 -8.67 -28.27 -7.80
C SER A 481 -8.91 -26.86 -8.37
N PHE A 482 -9.66 -26.07 -7.61
CA PHE A 482 -9.78 -24.63 -7.83
C PHE A 482 -9.39 -23.89 -6.55
N GLU A 483 -8.59 -22.84 -6.71
CA GLU A 483 -7.99 -22.13 -5.61
C GLU A 483 -7.95 -20.62 -5.86
N ASP A 484 -8.56 -19.86 -4.96
CA ASP A 484 -8.45 -18.39 -4.90
C ASP A 484 -8.15 -17.94 -3.46
N PRO A 485 -7.94 -16.65 -3.15
CA PRO A 485 -7.63 -16.21 -1.78
C PRO A 485 -8.68 -16.57 -0.72
N LEU A 486 -9.93 -16.86 -1.11
CA LEU A 486 -11.05 -17.12 -0.22
C LEU A 486 -11.43 -18.61 -0.12
N MET A 487 -11.13 -19.40 -1.14
CA MET A 487 -11.65 -20.75 -1.33
C MET A 487 -10.58 -21.72 -1.84
N CYS A 488 -10.71 -22.98 -1.39
CA CYS A 488 -9.94 -24.12 -1.88
C CYS A 488 -10.93 -25.27 -2.15
N ALA A 489 -11.28 -25.46 -3.41
CA ALA A 489 -12.22 -26.44 -3.91
C ALA A 489 -11.48 -27.65 -4.51
N HIS A 490 -12.00 -28.84 -4.24
CA HIS A 490 -11.52 -30.11 -4.73
C HIS A 490 -12.67 -30.89 -5.40
N GLY A 491 -12.43 -31.27 -6.66
CA GLY A 491 -13.39 -31.95 -7.50
C GLY A 491 -14.45 -31.02 -8.09
N VAL A 492 -14.97 -31.42 -9.25
CA VAL A 492 -15.85 -30.60 -10.10
C VAL A 492 -17.09 -30.07 -9.36
N LYS A 493 -17.64 -30.83 -8.40
CA LYS A 493 -18.82 -30.40 -7.62
C LYS A 493 -18.54 -29.16 -6.76
N GLN A 494 -17.36 -29.09 -6.14
CA GLN A 494 -16.97 -27.94 -5.33
C GLN A 494 -16.62 -26.74 -6.21
N ILE A 495 -15.97 -26.99 -7.34
CA ILE A 495 -15.69 -25.97 -8.37
C ILE A 495 -17.00 -25.36 -8.89
N LYS A 496 -18.01 -26.19 -9.18
CA LYS A 496 -19.36 -25.72 -9.54
C LYS A 496 -19.94 -24.79 -8.48
N SER A 497 -19.86 -25.17 -7.20
CA SER A 497 -20.35 -24.32 -6.12
C SER A 497 -19.60 -23.00 -6.02
N ALA A 498 -18.27 -22.99 -6.20
CA ALA A 498 -17.49 -21.75 -6.20
C ALA A 498 -17.99 -20.80 -7.30
N PHE A 499 -18.08 -21.26 -8.55
CA PHE A 499 -18.49 -20.39 -9.67
C PHE A 499 -19.98 -20.04 -9.70
N TYR A 500 -20.88 -20.93 -9.30
CA TYR A 500 -22.31 -20.58 -9.17
C TYR A 500 -22.58 -19.59 -8.04
N SER A 501 -21.68 -19.49 -7.05
CA SER A 501 -21.82 -18.48 -5.99
C SER A 501 -21.56 -17.06 -6.50
N LEU A 502 -20.72 -16.87 -7.53
CA LEU A 502 -20.40 -15.56 -8.08
C LEU A 502 -21.65 -14.81 -8.57
N SER A 503 -22.56 -15.48 -9.28
CA SER A 503 -23.79 -14.86 -9.77
C SER A 503 -24.82 -14.56 -8.66
N LYS A 504 -24.60 -15.05 -7.43
CA LYS A 504 -25.41 -14.70 -6.25
C LYS A 504 -24.86 -13.49 -5.51
N VAL A 505 -23.55 -13.25 -5.61
CA VAL A 505 -22.85 -12.15 -4.95
C VAL A 505 -22.81 -10.92 -5.85
N PHE A 506 -22.51 -11.09 -7.13
CA PHE A 506 -22.33 -10.01 -8.09
C PHE A 506 -23.48 -9.95 -9.09
N SER A 507 -24.04 -8.74 -9.27
CA SER A 507 -25.10 -8.51 -10.26
C SER A 507 -24.59 -8.54 -11.70
N GLU A 508 -23.31 -8.24 -11.89
CA GLU A 508 -22.59 -8.31 -13.16
C GLU A 508 -21.14 -8.69 -12.87
N SER A 509 -20.55 -9.55 -13.70
CA SER A 509 -19.12 -9.85 -13.67
C SER A 509 -18.64 -10.15 -15.07
N ARG A 510 -17.43 -9.71 -15.42
CA ARG A 510 -16.77 -10.07 -16.69
C ARG A 510 -15.28 -9.78 -16.66
N ILE A 511 -14.53 -10.54 -17.45
CA ILE A 511 -13.17 -10.18 -17.82
C ILE A 511 -13.25 -9.07 -18.88
N VAL A 512 -12.67 -7.90 -18.59
CA VAL A 512 -12.70 -6.73 -19.48
C VAL A 512 -11.50 -6.71 -20.42
N GLU A 513 -10.33 -7.06 -19.90
CA GLU A 513 -9.07 -7.12 -20.63
C GLU A 513 -8.31 -8.36 -20.20
N TYR A 514 -7.64 -9.04 -21.13
CA TYR A 514 -6.77 -10.17 -20.80
C TYR A 514 -5.65 -10.36 -21.82
N ASN A 515 -4.56 -10.98 -21.36
CA ASN A 515 -3.45 -11.46 -22.19
C ASN A 515 -3.10 -12.89 -21.79
N ILE A 516 -2.85 -13.76 -22.77
CA ILE A 516 -2.64 -15.20 -22.57
C ILE A 516 -1.21 -15.58 -22.94
N LYS A 517 -0.58 -16.35 -22.05
CA LYS A 517 0.67 -17.05 -22.31
C LYS A 517 0.47 -18.53 -22.06
N GLU A 518 0.87 -19.37 -23.01
CA GLU A 518 0.83 -20.82 -22.88
C GLU A 518 2.26 -21.36 -22.83
N ASN A 519 2.59 -22.03 -21.73
CA ASN A 519 3.89 -22.64 -21.50
C ASN A 519 3.76 -24.16 -21.54
N ILE A 520 4.70 -24.83 -22.19
CA ILE A 520 4.77 -26.31 -22.21
C ILE A 520 5.63 -26.74 -21.01
N LEU A 521 5.05 -27.56 -20.13
CA LEU A 521 5.71 -28.13 -18.96
C LEU A 521 6.23 -29.56 -19.24
N PRO A 522 7.13 -30.09 -18.39
CA PRO A 522 7.57 -31.48 -18.48
C PRO A 522 6.39 -32.48 -18.42
N HIS A 523 6.54 -33.60 -19.12
CA HIS A 523 5.54 -34.67 -19.27
C HIS A 523 4.29 -34.30 -20.08
N GLY A 524 4.37 -33.30 -20.97
CA GLY A 524 3.26 -32.96 -21.86
C GLY A 524 2.15 -32.12 -21.22
N ARG A 525 2.29 -31.79 -19.93
CA ARG A 525 1.43 -30.83 -19.23
C ARG A 525 1.62 -29.43 -19.80
N ARG A 526 0.57 -28.62 -19.75
CA ARG A 526 0.60 -27.22 -20.19
C ARG A 526 0.19 -26.30 -19.05
N GLU A 527 0.81 -25.14 -18.98
CA GLU A 527 0.40 -24.04 -18.11
C GLU A 527 -0.16 -22.91 -18.99
N ILE A 528 -1.41 -22.55 -18.77
CA ILE A 528 -2.04 -21.39 -19.40
C ILE A 528 -2.11 -20.29 -18.33
N VAL A 529 -1.46 -19.17 -18.62
CA VAL A 529 -1.43 -17.99 -17.75
C VAL A 529 -2.25 -16.89 -18.42
N ILE A 530 -3.29 -16.43 -17.73
CA ILE A 530 -4.19 -15.38 -18.18
C ILE A 530 -4.02 -14.17 -17.25
N ASP A 531 -3.31 -13.16 -17.72
CA ASP A 531 -3.17 -11.87 -17.04
C ASP A 531 -4.39 -11.02 -17.39
N ASN A 532 -5.27 -10.75 -16.43
CA ASN A 532 -6.58 -10.16 -16.71
C ASN A 532 -6.96 -9.02 -15.78
N LYS A 533 -7.90 -8.20 -16.26
CA LYS A 533 -8.64 -7.21 -15.48
C LYS A 533 -10.09 -7.65 -15.41
N GLN A 534 -10.53 -8.01 -14.21
CA GLN A 534 -11.88 -8.44 -13.90
C GLN A 534 -12.72 -7.25 -13.43
N TYR A 535 -13.93 -7.12 -13.99
CA TYR A 535 -14.93 -6.17 -13.53
C TYR A 535 -16.01 -6.91 -12.76
N TYR A 536 -16.44 -6.31 -11.66
CA TYR A 536 -17.57 -6.74 -10.87
C TYR A 536 -18.49 -5.56 -10.60
N LYS A 537 -19.79 -5.83 -10.60
CA LYS A 537 -20.80 -4.91 -10.09
C LYS A 537 -21.40 -5.48 -8.82
N PHE A 538 -21.14 -4.80 -7.71
CA PHE A 538 -21.58 -5.20 -6.38
C PHE A 538 -22.39 -4.07 -5.74
N MET A 539 -23.67 -4.33 -5.46
CA MET A 539 -24.58 -3.34 -4.84
C MET A 539 -24.59 -1.97 -5.53
N GLY A 540 -24.52 -1.96 -6.86
CA GLY A 540 -24.50 -0.73 -7.66
C GLY A 540 -23.15 -0.01 -7.74
N LYS A 541 -22.10 -0.53 -7.09
CA LYS A 541 -20.71 -0.05 -7.24
C LYS A 541 -19.95 -0.90 -8.24
N ASP A 542 -19.14 -0.22 -9.04
CA ASP A 542 -18.22 -0.81 -10.01
C ASP A 542 -16.87 -1.09 -9.34
N ILE A 543 -16.40 -2.34 -9.45
CA ILE A 543 -15.14 -2.80 -8.85
C ILE A 543 -14.29 -3.41 -9.96
N ASP A 544 -13.09 -2.86 -10.15
CA ASP A 544 -12.08 -3.41 -11.05
C ASP A 544 -10.99 -4.12 -10.23
N MET A 545 -10.67 -5.36 -10.61
CA MET A 545 -9.63 -6.17 -9.97
C MET A 545 -8.66 -6.69 -11.02
N ILE A 546 -7.36 -6.47 -10.80
CA ILE A 546 -6.30 -7.09 -11.61
C ILE A 546 -6.07 -8.49 -11.04
N SER A 547 -6.16 -9.53 -11.88
CA SER A 547 -5.86 -10.90 -11.47
C SER A 547 -4.89 -11.59 -12.43
N LEU A 548 -4.35 -12.72 -11.98
CA LEU A 548 -3.54 -13.63 -12.77
C LEU A 548 -4.11 -15.04 -12.59
N ILE A 549 -4.81 -15.54 -13.60
CA ILE A 549 -5.34 -16.89 -13.59
C ILE A 549 -4.29 -17.85 -14.15
N LYS A 550 -4.06 -18.96 -13.47
CA LYS A 550 -3.18 -20.04 -13.93
C LYS A 550 -3.94 -21.35 -14.02
N LEU A 551 -3.89 -21.97 -15.19
CA LEU A 551 -4.50 -23.26 -15.45
C LEU A 551 -3.42 -24.26 -15.79
N TYR A 552 -3.33 -25.34 -15.02
CA TYR A 552 -2.50 -26.48 -15.34
C TYR A 552 -3.37 -27.52 -16.04
N VAL A 553 -2.96 -27.90 -17.24
CA VAL A 553 -3.75 -28.74 -18.14
C VAL A 553 -2.97 -30.00 -18.48
N GLU A 554 -3.66 -31.14 -18.38
CA GLU A 554 -3.17 -32.47 -18.72
C GLU A 554 -4.25 -33.17 -19.54
N ASP A 555 -3.88 -33.79 -20.66
CA ASP A 555 -4.79 -34.44 -21.61
C ASP A 555 -6.00 -33.58 -22.06
N GLY A 556 -5.78 -32.26 -22.18
CA GLY A 556 -6.81 -31.30 -22.58
C GLY A 556 -7.83 -30.96 -21.48
N LYS A 557 -7.62 -31.42 -20.24
CA LYS A 557 -8.46 -31.10 -19.07
C LYS A 557 -7.68 -30.27 -18.05
N VAL A 558 -8.36 -29.33 -17.41
CA VAL A 558 -7.82 -28.52 -16.31
C VAL A 558 -7.75 -29.40 -15.06
N ILE A 559 -6.54 -29.64 -14.55
CA ILE A 559 -6.29 -30.39 -13.32
C ILE A 559 -6.11 -29.48 -12.11
N ARG A 560 -5.67 -28.23 -12.32
CA ARG A 560 -5.50 -27.23 -11.26
C ARG A 560 -5.76 -25.84 -11.83
N HIS A 561 -6.60 -25.08 -11.15
CA HIS A 561 -6.99 -23.73 -11.50
C HIS A 561 -6.71 -22.81 -10.31
N GLU A 562 -5.82 -21.84 -10.50
CA GLU A 562 -5.49 -20.85 -9.49
C GLU A 562 -5.88 -19.45 -9.97
N ASP A 563 -6.43 -18.64 -9.06
CA ASP A 563 -6.78 -17.25 -9.30
C ASP A 563 -6.02 -16.35 -8.33
N TRP A 564 -5.02 -15.62 -8.85
CA TRP A 564 -4.13 -14.80 -8.04
C TRP A 564 -4.53 -13.33 -8.09
N TRP A 565 -5.33 -12.92 -7.11
CA TRP A 565 -5.77 -11.52 -7.00
C TRP A 565 -4.58 -10.59 -6.78
N ASN A 566 -4.55 -9.48 -7.50
CA ASN A 566 -3.43 -8.53 -7.55
C ASN A 566 -2.08 -9.17 -7.93
N LYS A 567 -2.11 -10.31 -8.66
CA LYS A 567 -0.94 -11.11 -9.06
C LYS A 567 -0.11 -11.62 -7.88
N LYS A 568 -0.70 -11.70 -6.69
CA LYS A 568 -0.03 -12.23 -5.50
C LYS A 568 -0.21 -13.75 -5.42
N PRO A 569 0.86 -14.53 -5.15
CA PRO A 569 0.74 -15.97 -4.99
C PRO A 569 -0.21 -16.33 -3.85
N LEU A 570 -0.97 -17.41 -4.05
CA LEU A 570 -1.82 -17.99 -3.01
C LEU A 570 -0.95 -18.53 -1.89
N TRP A 571 -1.33 -18.25 -0.64
CA TRP A 571 -0.65 -18.79 0.53
C TRP A 571 -1.14 -20.21 0.80
N ASN A 572 -0.24 -21.18 0.65
CA ASN A 572 -0.46 -22.60 0.91
C ASN A 572 0.77 -23.19 1.64
N ARG A 573 0.71 -24.48 1.96
CA ARG A 573 1.79 -25.21 2.65
C ARG A 573 3.17 -25.02 2.03
N ASP A 574 3.23 -24.89 0.70
CA ASP A 574 4.48 -24.89 -0.08
C ASP A 574 4.96 -23.47 -0.45
N THR A 575 4.15 -22.43 -0.22
CA THR A 575 4.47 -21.01 -0.48
C THR A 575 4.66 -20.18 0.79
N SER A 576 4.22 -20.68 1.94
CA SER A 576 4.47 -20.03 3.24
C SER A 576 5.84 -20.42 3.79
N ASN A 577 6.64 -19.43 4.23
CA ASN A 577 7.93 -19.67 4.91
C ASN A 577 7.80 -20.38 6.27
N VAL A 578 6.56 -20.65 6.72
CA VAL A 578 6.24 -21.30 8.01
C VAL A 578 5.14 -22.36 7.78
N PRO A 579 5.46 -23.67 7.77
CA PRO A 579 4.54 -24.75 7.39
C PRO A 579 3.22 -24.85 8.18
N LEU A 580 3.19 -24.35 9.42
CA LEU A 580 1.98 -24.32 10.26
C LEU A 580 0.97 -23.26 9.77
N VAL A 581 1.47 -22.13 9.27
CA VAL A 581 0.66 -21.01 8.76
C VAL A 581 -0.04 -21.40 7.46
N GLY A 582 0.68 -22.04 6.53
CA GLY A 582 0.11 -22.57 5.30
C GLY A 582 -1.05 -23.56 5.55
N ARG A 583 -0.94 -24.42 6.58
CA ARG A 583 -2.01 -25.36 6.96
C ARG A 583 -3.26 -24.67 7.51
N ILE A 584 -3.12 -23.63 8.33
CA ILE A 584 -4.25 -22.91 8.91
C ILE A 584 -5.00 -22.14 7.82
N ILE A 585 -4.28 -21.47 6.91
CA ILE A 585 -4.87 -20.74 5.77
C ILE A 585 -5.60 -21.70 4.83
N GLU A 586 -4.98 -22.83 4.52
CA GLU A 586 -5.60 -23.87 3.69
C GLU A 586 -6.85 -24.44 4.37
N MET A 587 -6.83 -24.67 5.69
CA MET A 587 -8.01 -25.11 6.46
C MET A 587 -9.14 -24.07 6.42
N ALA A 588 -8.83 -22.78 6.57
CA ALA A 588 -9.84 -21.71 6.49
C ALA A 588 -10.47 -21.61 5.08
N ARG A 589 -9.65 -21.68 4.02
CA ARG A 589 -10.12 -21.69 2.62
C ARG A 589 -10.96 -22.92 2.30
N ARG A 590 -10.61 -24.09 2.84
CA ARG A 590 -11.43 -25.31 2.75
C ARG A 590 -12.74 -25.17 3.52
N GLY A 591 -12.73 -24.56 4.71
CA GLY A 591 -13.93 -24.28 5.51
C GLY A 591 -14.91 -23.33 4.81
N SER A 592 -14.41 -22.23 4.26
CA SER A 592 -15.16 -21.27 3.42
C SER A 592 -15.79 -21.96 2.22
N MET A 593 -15.04 -22.82 1.54
CA MET A 593 -15.56 -23.61 0.43
C MET A 593 -16.66 -24.57 0.90
N LEU A 594 -16.51 -25.27 2.03
CA LEU A 594 -17.53 -26.21 2.54
C LEU A 594 -18.85 -25.51 2.82
N ALA A 595 -18.81 -24.32 3.42
CA ALA A 595 -19.99 -23.49 3.63
C ALA A 595 -20.65 -23.09 2.29
N THR A 596 -19.84 -22.66 1.32
CA THR A 596 -20.31 -22.29 -0.03
C THR A 596 -20.92 -23.49 -0.76
N HIS A 597 -20.31 -24.67 -0.63
CA HIS A 597 -20.78 -25.91 -1.24
C HIS A 597 -22.15 -26.32 -0.70
N ALA A 598 -22.37 -26.20 0.62
CA ALA A 598 -23.66 -26.43 1.23
C ALA A 598 -24.72 -25.42 0.76
N MET A 599 -24.38 -24.12 0.70
CA MET A 599 -25.28 -23.06 0.20
C MET A 599 -25.69 -23.29 -1.26
N MET A 600 -24.78 -23.78 -2.09
CA MET A 600 -25.02 -24.08 -3.51
C MET A 600 -25.55 -25.50 -3.74
N LYS A 601 -26.24 -26.07 -2.75
CA LYS A 601 -26.88 -27.39 -2.81
C LYS A 601 -25.94 -28.49 -3.32
N PHE A 602 -24.69 -28.49 -2.86
CA PHE A 602 -23.64 -29.44 -3.21
C PHE A 602 -23.27 -29.45 -4.71
N GLY A 603 -23.34 -28.30 -5.37
CA GLY A 603 -22.92 -28.12 -6.76
C GLY A 603 -23.93 -28.63 -7.78
N LYS A 604 -25.22 -28.74 -7.38
CA LYS A 604 -26.31 -28.99 -8.31
C LYS A 604 -26.48 -27.80 -9.26
N ASP A 605 -26.86 -28.09 -10.49
CA ASP A 605 -27.02 -27.05 -11.50
C ASP A 605 -28.28 -26.21 -11.18
N PRO A 606 -28.26 -24.87 -11.38
CA PRO A 606 -29.34 -23.97 -10.96
C PRO A 606 -30.72 -24.25 -11.57
N THR A 607 -30.79 -25.09 -12.60
CA THR A 607 -32.01 -25.49 -13.32
C THR A 607 -32.42 -26.96 -13.08
N SER A 608 -31.85 -27.61 -12.04
CA SER A 608 -32.13 -29.02 -11.69
C SER A 608 -32.73 -29.25 -10.31
#